data_AF-A0AAD6W591-F1
#
_entry.id   AF-A0AAD6W591-F1
#
_cell.length_a   1.000
_cell.length_b   1.000
_cell.length_c   1.000
_cell.angle_alpha   90.00
_cell.angle_beta   90.00
_cell.angle_gamma   90.00
#
_symmetry.space_group_name_H-M   'P 1'
#
loop_
_entity.id
_entity.type
_entity.pdbx_description
1 polymer ?
#
loop_
_entity_poly.entity_id
_entity_poly.type
_entity_poly.pdbx_seq_one_letter_code
_entity_poly.pdbx_strand_id
1 'polypeptide(L)'
;MGQENPKQDQIFQESSPPKRSLRQAIEVISSLISYSLPIKVFAVKWQLIRNKLEELNSSLIAIEDCDSSQNPILSGMVSAVLASASDCYDLARRCVDLSYSGKLLMQSDLDVMVAKFDRHVKNLSGIFTAGILSQGFAIVVSRPGVNACKDDMRFYVRDLLTRMKIGDLEMKRQALVNLYDVVVEDEKYVKIIVEVGDLVNILVSLLDSMEMELQQDAVKVVAVISGFDSYKSILIGAGIIGPLIRVLESRSEISKEGAARSLQKLTQNSDNAWSVSAYGGVTALLKICASADSTAELISPACGVLRNLVGVDEIKRFMMEEGAVSTFIKLARSKDEGVQISSIEFLQNIASGDESVRQSVVKEGGIRALVRVFDPKITCSSKSREMALRAIENLCFSSASYISVLMSYGFMDQLLFFLRNGDVLVQELALKAAFRLSGTSEETKKAMGDAGFMSEFVKFLDAKSFEVREMAAVALNSLVSVPKNRKIFVQDDRNVGFLLQLLDQEETNSVKCVQVTSFTADDNTLTA
;
A
#
# COMPACT_ATOMS: atom_id res chain seq x y z
N MET A 1 8.85 -52.88 -78.00
CA MET A 1 9.88 -51.86 -78.29
C MET A 1 9.15 -50.65 -78.86
N GLY A 2 9.07 -49.46 -78.28
CA GLY A 2 9.39 -48.84 -76.99
C GLY A 2 8.33 -47.72 -76.80
N GLN A 3 7.91 -47.35 -75.59
CA GLN A 3 8.47 -46.24 -74.78
C GLN A 3 8.67 -44.95 -75.62
N GLU A 4 8.10 -43.78 -75.30
CA GLU A 4 7.89 -43.10 -74.02
C GLU A 4 6.59 -42.25 -73.97
N ASN A 5 6.32 -41.72 -72.76
CA ASN A 5 5.05 -41.31 -72.17
C ASN A 5 4.93 -39.73 -72.11
N PRO A 6 4.05 -39.08 -71.31
CA PRO A 6 2.98 -38.16 -71.75
C PRO A 6 3.08 -36.71 -71.18
N LYS A 7 2.10 -35.84 -71.48
CA LYS A 7 1.61 -34.61 -70.76
C LYS A 7 0.76 -33.80 -71.75
N GLN A 8 -0.40 -33.20 -71.46
CA GLN A 8 -0.88 -32.50 -70.28
C GLN A 8 -2.41 -32.32 -70.45
N ASP A 9 -3.22 -32.91 -69.55
CA ASP A 9 -4.61 -32.48 -69.37
C ASP A 9 -4.63 -31.44 -68.25
N GLN A 10 -4.94 -30.20 -68.62
CA GLN A 10 -5.30 -29.13 -67.71
C GLN A 10 -6.72 -29.40 -67.18
N ILE A 11 -6.80 -29.86 -65.93
CA ILE A 11 -7.98 -29.63 -65.10
C ILE A 11 -7.57 -28.61 -64.04
N PHE A 12 -8.10 -27.40 -64.19
CA PHE A 12 -8.02 -26.33 -63.19
C PHE A 12 -8.60 -26.82 -61.86
N GLN A 13 -7.75 -27.02 -60.84
CA GLN A 13 -8.17 -26.94 -59.44
C GLN A 13 -7.97 -25.51 -58.97
N GLU A 14 -9.05 -24.72 -59.01
CA GLU A 14 -9.10 -23.41 -58.35
C GLU A 14 -8.99 -23.62 -56.82
N SER A 15 -7.90 -23.14 -56.23
CA SER A 15 -7.77 -22.99 -54.79
C SER A 15 -8.72 -21.88 -54.30
N SER A 16 -9.79 -22.26 -53.61
CA SER A 16 -10.67 -21.30 -52.95
C SER A 16 -9.88 -20.48 -51.92
N PRO A 17 -10.13 -19.16 -51.77
CA PRO A 17 -9.36 -18.33 -50.84
C PRO A 17 -9.49 -18.82 -49.39
N PRO A 18 -8.43 -18.75 -48.57
CA PRO A 18 -8.37 -19.31 -47.21
C PRO A 18 -9.42 -18.75 -46.23
N LYS A 19 -9.99 -17.56 -46.50
CA LYS A 19 -11.14 -17.03 -45.75
C LYS A 19 -12.43 -17.85 -45.95
N ARG A 20 -12.62 -18.47 -47.12
CA ARG A 20 -13.81 -19.31 -47.39
C ARG A 20 -13.74 -20.65 -46.66
N SER A 21 -12.56 -21.25 -46.54
CA SER A 21 -12.39 -22.52 -45.81
C SER A 21 -12.54 -22.35 -44.29
N LEU A 22 -12.14 -21.20 -43.74
CA LEU A 22 -12.32 -20.90 -42.32
C LEU A 22 -13.81 -20.71 -41.95
N ARG A 23 -14.56 -19.92 -42.73
CA ARG A 23 -16.02 -19.80 -42.58
C ARG A 23 -16.72 -21.14 -42.65
N GLN A 24 -16.33 -21.96 -43.63
CA GLN A 24 -16.84 -23.31 -43.78
C GLN A 24 -16.56 -24.17 -42.53
N ALA A 25 -15.38 -24.04 -41.89
CA ALA A 25 -15.08 -24.76 -40.66
C ALA A 25 -15.95 -24.32 -39.47
N ILE A 26 -16.18 -23.01 -39.33
CA ILE A 26 -17.05 -22.45 -38.27
C ILE A 26 -18.50 -22.92 -38.45
N GLU A 27 -19.01 -22.88 -39.68
CA GLU A 27 -20.37 -23.36 -40.00
C GLU A 27 -20.52 -24.85 -39.74
N VAL A 28 -19.54 -25.67 -40.14
CA VAL A 28 -19.55 -27.12 -39.93
C VAL A 28 -19.48 -27.46 -38.44
N ILE A 29 -18.63 -26.80 -37.67
CA ILE A 29 -18.52 -27.02 -36.22
C ILE A 29 -19.80 -26.59 -35.50
N SER A 30 -20.34 -25.41 -35.81
CA SER A 30 -21.59 -24.91 -35.22
C SER A 30 -22.78 -25.83 -35.54
N SER A 31 -22.83 -26.35 -36.76
CA SER A 31 -23.83 -27.35 -37.19
C SER A 31 -23.65 -28.68 -36.45
N LEU A 32 -22.41 -29.14 -36.25
CA LEU A 32 -22.09 -30.37 -35.53
C LEU A 32 -22.42 -30.27 -34.03
N ILE A 33 -22.14 -29.13 -33.39
CA ILE A 33 -22.53 -28.86 -31.99
C ILE A 33 -24.05 -29.03 -31.87
N SER A 34 -24.80 -28.34 -32.73
CA SER A 34 -26.27 -28.39 -32.76
C SER A 34 -26.80 -29.80 -33.02
N TYR A 35 -26.19 -30.52 -33.96
CA TYR A 35 -26.57 -31.89 -34.33
C TYR A 35 -26.26 -32.91 -33.21
N SER A 36 -25.27 -32.64 -32.36
CA SER A 36 -24.89 -33.53 -31.26
C SER A 36 -25.73 -33.39 -29.99
N LEU A 37 -26.47 -32.28 -29.83
CA LEU A 37 -27.32 -32.00 -28.66
C LEU A 37 -28.39 -33.08 -28.37
N PRO A 38 -29.14 -33.62 -29.36
CA PRO A 38 -30.16 -34.63 -29.09
C PRO A 38 -29.61 -36.03 -28.76
N ILE A 39 -28.30 -36.27 -28.84
CA ILE A 39 -27.69 -37.58 -28.62
C ILE A 39 -27.68 -37.91 -27.12
N LYS A 40 -28.47 -38.92 -26.73
CA LYS A 40 -28.58 -39.39 -25.33
C LYS A 40 -27.62 -40.52 -24.97
N VAL A 41 -27.05 -41.22 -25.96
CA VAL A 41 -26.11 -42.33 -25.74
C VAL A 41 -24.70 -41.76 -25.56
N PHE A 42 -23.90 -42.30 -24.64
CA PHE A 42 -22.54 -41.81 -24.32
C PHE A 42 -22.51 -40.32 -23.91
N ALA A 43 -23.52 -39.86 -23.15
CA ALA A 43 -23.75 -38.46 -22.81
C ALA A 43 -22.50 -37.73 -22.26
N VAL A 44 -21.73 -38.37 -21.39
CA VAL A 44 -20.49 -37.78 -20.82
C VAL A 44 -19.45 -37.51 -21.91
N LYS A 45 -19.23 -38.46 -22.83
CA LYS A 45 -18.24 -38.30 -23.91
C LYS A 45 -18.69 -37.26 -24.93
N TRP A 46 -19.97 -37.25 -25.28
CA TRP A 46 -20.53 -36.22 -26.16
C TRP A 46 -20.50 -34.83 -25.52
N GLN A 47 -20.62 -34.72 -24.20
CA GLN A 47 -20.43 -33.45 -23.50
C GLN A 47 -18.97 -32.98 -23.59
N LEU A 48 -17.99 -33.88 -23.42
CA LEU A 48 -16.57 -33.54 -23.60
C LEU A 48 -16.27 -33.10 -25.03
N ILE A 49 -16.82 -33.81 -26.03
CA ILE A 49 -16.69 -33.44 -27.44
C ILE A 49 -17.31 -32.06 -27.68
N ARG A 50 -18.51 -31.78 -27.17
CA ARG A 50 -19.17 -30.46 -27.30
C ARG A 50 -18.33 -29.35 -26.68
N ASN A 51 -17.85 -29.51 -25.45
CA ASN A 51 -17.00 -28.52 -24.80
C ASN A 51 -15.76 -28.21 -25.65
N LYS A 52 -15.14 -29.23 -26.27
CA LYS A 52 -13.97 -29.07 -27.14
C LYS A 52 -14.30 -28.44 -28.49
N LEU A 53 -15.46 -28.77 -29.06
CA LEU A 53 -15.97 -28.13 -30.27
C LEU A 53 -16.31 -26.66 -30.02
N GLU A 54 -16.89 -26.31 -28.87
CA GLU A 54 -17.19 -24.94 -28.46
C GLU A 54 -15.90 -24.12 -28.29
N GLU A 55 -14.90 -24.67 -27.57
CA GLU A 55 -13.57 -24.08 -27.40
C GLU A 55 -12.87 -23.84 -28.76
N LEU A 56 -12.97 -24.83 -29.65
CA LEU A 56 -12.44 -24.74 -31.02
C LEU A 56 -13.21 -23.72 -31.87
N ASN A 57 -14.53 -23.66 -31.76
CA ASN A 57 -15.38 -22.72 -32.51
C ASN A 57 -15.07 -21.28 -32.10
N SER A 58 -14.99 -21.01 -30.80
CA SER A 58 -14.58 -19.70 -30.28
C SER A 58 -13.18 -19.29 -30.76
N SER A 59 -12.25 -20.24 -30.80
CA SER A 59 -10.88 -20.01 -31.29
C SER A 59 -10.85 -19.70 -32.79
N LEU A 60 -11.67 -20.37 -33.61
CA LEU A 60 -11.72 -20.16 -35.07
C LEU A 60 -12.46 -18.87 -35.44
N ILE A 61 -13.53 -18.51 -34.71
CA ILE A 61 -14.22 -17.23 -34.87
C ILE A 61 -13.26 -16.07 -34.60
N ALA A 62 -12.44 -16.16 -33.53
CA ALA A 62 -11.40 -15.17 -33.24
C ALA A 62 -10.36 -15.02 -34.36
N ILE A 63 -10.15 -16.06 -35.18
CA ILE A 63 -9.24 -16.04 -36.34
C ILE A 63 -9.93 -15.47 -37.58
N GLU A 64 -11.26 -15.61 -37.72
CA GLU A 64 -12.01 -15.08 -38.88
C GLU A 64 -11.97 -13.55 -38.93
N ASP A 65 -11.97 -12.92 -37.77
CA ASP A 65 -11.87 -11.48 -37.61
C ASP A 65 -10.43 -10.95 -37.84
N CYS A 66 -9.44 -11.85 -37.96
CA CYS A 66 -8.07 -11.48 -38.31
C CYS A 66 -7.90 -11.41 -39.84
N ASP A 67 -7.31 -10.33 -40.36
CA ASP A 67 -7.07 -10.13 -41.80
C ASP A 67 -5.94 -11.02 -42.37
N SER A 68 -5.85 -12.27 -41.91
CA SER A 68 -4.80 -13.25 -42.24
C SER A 68 -5.11 -13.95 -43.57
N SER A 69 -5.03 -13.20 -44.67
CA SER A 69 -5.36 -13.75 -45.99
C SER A 69 -4.29 -14.66 -46.61
N GLN A 70 -3.12 -14.91 -45.97
CA GLN A 70 -2.04 -15.70 -46.60
C GLN A 70 -1.16 -16.52 -45.64
N ASN A 71 -1.73 -17.26 -44.67
CA ASN A 71 -0.93 -18.17 -43.82
C ASN A 71 -1.13 -19.65 -44.24
N PRO A 72 -0.13 -20.32 -44.84
CA PRO A 72 -0.25 -21.73 -45.28
C PRO A 72 -0.42 -22.71 -44.11
N ILE A 73 0.07 -22.34 -42.92
CA ILE A 73 -0.08 -23.13 -41.68
C ILE A 73 -1.55 -23.17 -41.22
N LEU A 74 -2.25 -22.03 -41.30
CA LEU A 74 -3.67 -21.92 -40.98
C LEU A 74 -4.52 -22.77 -41.94
N SER A 75 -4.22 -22.73 -43.24
CA SER A 75 -4.94 -23.53 -44.25
C SER A 75 -4.82 -25.04 -43.98
N GLY A 76 -3.62 -25.51 -43.64
CA GLY A 76 -3.40 -26.92 -43.27
C GLY A 76 -4.16 -27.34 -42.02
N MET A 77 -4.26 -26.46 -41.02
CA MET A 77 -5.01 -26.72 -39.80
C MET A 77 -6.52 -26.70 -40.00
N VAL A 78 -7.04 -25.70 -40.72
CA VAL A 78 -8.48 -25.62 -41.04
C VAL A 78 -8.93 -26.86 -41.80
N SER A 79 -8.10 -27.36 -42.73
CA SER A 79 -8.36 -28.62 -43.44
C SER A 79 -8.37 -29.83 -42.49
N ALA A 80 -7.44 -29.91 -41.54
CA ALA A 80 -7.40 -30.99 -40.55
C ALA A 80 -8.59 -30.95 -39.57
N VAL A 81 -9.05 -29.75 -39.21
CA VAL A 81 -10.25 -29.53 -38.40
C VAL A 81 -11.50 -29.96 -39.17
N LEU A 82 -11.64 -29.56 -40.44
CA LEU A 82 -12.76 -29.98 -41.29
C LEU A 82 -12.83 -31.50 -41.44
N ALA A 83 -11.69 -32.17 -41.66
CA ALA A 83 -11.64 -33.63 -41.70
C ALA A 83 -12.09 -34.27 -40.38
N SER A 84 -11.64 -33.73 -39.25
CA SER A 84 -12.04 -34.24 -37.92
C SER A 84 -13.51 -33.95 -37.60
N ALA A 85 -14.05 -32.83 -38.08
CA ALA A 85 -15.46 -32.51 -37.94
C ALA A 85 -16.34 -33.43 -38.80
N SER A 86 -15.90 -33.79 -40.01
CA SER A 86 -16.56 -34.79 -40.85
C SER A 86 -16.59 -36.17 -40.18
N ASP A 87 -15.45 -36.64 -39.67
CA ASP A 87 -15.36 -37.90 -38.90
C ASP A 87 -16.33 -37.88 -37.70
N CYS A 88 -16.39 -36.75 -36.98
CA CYS A 88 -17.28 -36.59 -35.84
C CYS A 88 -18.75 -36.59 -36.24
N TYR A 89 -19.09 -36.01 -37.38
CA TYR A 89 -20.45 -35.96 -37.91
C TYR A 89 -20.95 -37.37 -38.24
N ASP A 90 -20.10 -38.21 -38.83
CA ASP A 90 -20.44 -39.61 -39.08
C ASP A 90 -20.66 -40.41 -37.79
N LEU A 91 -19.85 -40.16 -36.76
CA LEU A 91 -20.04 -40.78 -35.44
C LEU A 91 -21.31 -40.26 -34.74
N ALA A 92 -21.62 -38.96 -34.87
CA ALA A 92 -22.85 -38.37 -34.37
C ALA A 92 -24.07 -39.00 -35.04
N ARG A 93 -24.05 -39.13 -36.37
CA ARG A 93 -25.10 -39.77 -37.15
C ARG A 93 -25.32 -41.22 -36.72
N ARG A 94 -24.26 -42.01 -36.58
CA ARG A 94 -24.37 -43.40 -36.08
C ARG A 94 -24.91 -43.47 -34.65
N CYS A 95 -24.67 -42.47 -33.81
CA CYS A 95 -25.23 -42.40 -32.46
C CYS A 95 -26.70 -41.99 -32.45
N VAL A 96 -27.14 -41.12 -33.37
CA VAL A 96 -28.55 -40.75 -33.58
C VAL A 96 -29.33 -41.94 -34.14
N ASP A 97 -28.81 -42.60 -35.17
CA ASP A 97 -29.44 -43.72 -35.87
C ASP A 97 -29.29 -45.06 -35.10
N LEU A 98 -28.61 -45.04 -33.94
CA LEU A 98 -28.27 -46.22 -33.12
C LEU A 98 -27.56 -47.35 -33.90
N SER A 99 -26.88 -47.00 -34.99
CA SER A 99 -26.33 -47.93 -35.99
C SER A 99 -24.82 -48.22 -35.80
N TYR A 100 -24.33 -48.17 -34.56
CA TYR A 100 -22.90 -48.31 -34.26
C TYR A 100 -22.47 -49.77 -33.97
N SER A 101 -21.28 -50.15 -34.45
CA SER A 101 -20.76 -51.53 -34.51
C SER A 101 -20.31 -52.14 -33.16
N GLY A 102 -20.79 -51.59 -32.03
CA GLY A 102 -20.47 -52.05 -30.67
C GLY A 102 -20.18 -50.91 -29.69
N LYS A 103 -20.60 -51.06 -28.42
CA LYS A 103 -20.47 -49.99 -27.40
C LYS A 103 -19.02 -49.65 -27.05
N LEU A 104 -18.14 -50.65 -26.93
CA LEU A 104 -16.74 -50.43 -26.60
C LEU A 104 -15.96 -49.79 -27.75
N LEU A 105 -16.23 -50.24 -28.98
CA LEU A 105 -15.62 -49.66 -30.19
C LEU A 105 -16.04 -48.20 -30.35
N MET A 106 -17.34 -47.91 -30.24
CA MET A 106 -17.84 -46.52 -30.28
C MET A 106 -17.27 -45.66 -29.14
N GLN A 107 -17.10 -46.21 -27.93
CA GLN A 107 -16.43 -45.47 -26.85
C GLN A 107 -14.99 -45.12 -27.19
N SER A 108 -14.24 -46.04 -27.82
CA SER A 108 -12.87 -45.80 -28.29
C SER A 108 -12.85 -44.74 -29.39
N ASP A 109 -13.76 -44.83 -30.37
CA ASP A 109 -13.87 -43.86 -31.46
C ASP A 109 -14.16 -42.44 -30.92
N LEU A 110 -15.03 -42.33 -29.92
CA LEU A 110 -15.31 -41.05 -29.26
C LEU A 110 -14.11 -40.51 -28.47
N ASP A 111 -13.31 -41.36 -27.82
CA ASP A 111 -12.08 -40.92 -27.13
C ASP A 111 -11.04 -40.42 -28.13
N VAL A 112 -10.91 -41.10 -29.28
CA VAL A 112 -10.06 -40.64 -30.39
C VAL A 112 -10.51 -39.27 -30.88
N MET A 113 -11.82 -39.03 -30.97
CA MET A 113 -12.34 -37.71 -31.35
C MET A 113 -12.07 -36.63 -30.31
N VAL A 114 -12.25 -36.92 -29.02
CA VAL A 114 -11.89 -35.99 -27.93
C VAL A 114 -10.40 -35.63 -28.03
N ALA A 115 -9.53 -36.61 -28.22
CA ALA A 115 -8.09 -36.38 -28.36
C ALA A 115 -7.72 -35.60 -29.63
N LYS A 116 -8.40 -35.86 -30.75
CA LYS A 116 -8.23 -35.09 -32.00
C LYS A 116 -8.61 -33.62 -31.79
N PHE A 117 -9.77 -33.33 -31.21
CA PHE A 117 -10.20 -31.95 -30.97
C PHE A 117 -9.34 -31.24 -29.93
N ASP A 118 -8.92 -31.92 -28.86
CA ASP A 118 -7.98 -31.36 -27.88
C ASP A 118 -6.62 -31.02 -28.51
N ARG A 119 -6.14 -31.85 -29.45
CA ARG A 119 -4.94 -31.55 -30.23
C ARG A 119 -5.14 -30.32 -31.13
N HIS A 120 -6.29 -30.17 -31.77
CA HIS A 120 -6.59 -28.99 -32.60
C HIS A 120 -6.64 -27.71 -31.76
N VAL A 121 -7.29 -27.76 -30.60
CA VAL A 121 -7.32 -26.66 -29.62
C VAL A 121 -5.91 -26.30 -29.18
N LYS A 122 -5.09 -27.28 -28.78
CA LYS A 122 -3.69 -27.05 -28.35
C LYS A 122 -2.80 -26.52 -29.47
N ASN A 123 -3.01 -26.97 -30.70
CA ASN A 123 -2.28 -26.46 -31.85
C ASN A 123 -2.64 -24.98 -32.11
N LEU A 124 -3.92 -24.62 -32.00
CA LEU A 124 -4.36 -23.22 -32.14
C LEU A 124 -3.81 -22.36 -31.00
N SER A 125 -3.91 -22.80 -29.74
CA SER A 125 -3.34 -22.09 -28.60
C SER A 125 -1.82 -21.96 -28.70
N GLY A 126 -1.14 -22.97 -29.24
CA GLY A 126 0.30 -22.95 -29.50
C GLY A 126 0.69 -21.92 -30.57
N ILE A 127 -0.14 -21.73 -31.61
CA ILE A 127 0.06 -20.70 -32.63
C ILE A 127 -0.16 -19.30 -32.06
N PHE A 128 -1.16 -19.11 -31.19
CA PHE A 128 -1.35 -17.86 -30.46
C PHE A 128 -0.14 -17.55 -29.56
N THR A 129 0.34 -18.56 -28.83
CA THR A 129 1.49 -18.45 -27.91
C THR A 129 2.80 -18.20 -28.65
N ALA A 130 2.97 -18.77 -29.85
CA ALA A 130 4.14 -18.58 -30.71
C ALA A 130 4.15 -17.22 -31.44
N GLY A 131 3.12 -16.38 -31.25
CA GLY A 131 3.04 -15.06 -31.89
C GLY A 131 2.92 -15.10 -33.41
N ILE A 132 2.68 -16.27 -34.02
CA ILE A 132 2.49 -16.42 -35.48
C ILE A 132 1.21 -15.71 -35.92
N LEU A 133 0.27 -15.51 -34.99
CA LEU A 133 -0.90 -14.65 -35.09
C LEU A 133 -0.81 -13.49 -34.09
N SER A 134 0.36 -12.84 -33.99
CA SER A 134 0.51 -11.68 -33.11
C SER A 134 -0.36 -10.50 -33.58
N GLN A 135 -1.45 -10.31 -32.85
CA GLN A 135 -2.21 -9.10 -32.51
C GLN A 135 -3.08 -8.41 -33.58
N GLY A 136 -4.31 -8.08 -33.15
CA GLY A 136 -5.16 -7.08 -33.80
C GLY A 136 -6.49 -6.79 -33.11
N PHE A 137 -7.29 -7.81 -32.75
CA PHE A 137 -8.72 -7.59 -32.46
C PHE A 137 -9.34 -8.54 -31.43
N ALA A 138 -8.75 -8.69 -30.23
CA ALA A 138 -9.69 -8.76 -29.11
C ALA A 138 -10.44 -7.42 -29.15
N ILE A 139 -11.79 -7.41 -29.11
CA ILE A 139 -12.53 -6.15 -28.95
C ILE A 139 -12.15 -5.61 -27.58
N VAL A 140 -11.05 -4.88 -27.52
CA VAL A 140 -10.63 -4.15 -26.33
C VAL A 140 -11.67 -3.08 -26.18
N VAL A 141 -12.52 -3.24 -25.16
CA VAL A 141 -13.52 -2.22 -24.85
C VAL A 141 -12.76 -0.92 -24.65
N SER A 142 -13.06 0.08 -25.48
CA SER A 142 -12.42 1.39 -25.39
C SER A 142 -12.68 1.98 -24.01
N ARG A 143 -11.66 2.63 -23.46
CA ARG A 143 -11.78 3.34 -22.19
C ARG A 143 -12.97 4.32 -22.26
N PRO A 144 -13.91 4.27 -21.31
CA PRO A 144 -15.02 5.21 -21.28
C PRO A 144 -14.51 6.66 -21.12
N GLY A 145 -15.21 7.62 -21.74
CA GLY A 145 -14.87 9.04 -21.61
C GLY A 145 -15.09 9.59 -20.18
N VAL A 146 -14.56 10.78 -19.90
CA VAL A 146 -14.57 11.42 -18.56
C VAL A 146 -15.98 11.55 -17.94
N ASN A 147 -17.02 11.63 -18.78
CA ASN A 147 -18.43 11.74 -18.37
C ASN A 147 -19.25 10.46 -18.67
N ALA A 148 -18.61 9.31 -18.83
CA ALA A 148 -19.30 8.06 -19.11
C ALA A 148 -20.29 7.69 -18.02
N CYS A 149 -21.36 6.99 -18.39
CA CYS A 149 -22.33 6.51 -17.40
C CYS A 149 -21.74 5.35 -16.60
N LYS A 150 -22.33 5.08 -15.43
CA LYS A 150 -21.86 4.02 -14.54
C LYS A 150 -21.92 2.63 -15.20
N ASP A 151 -22.86 2.40 -16.11
CA ASP A 151 -23.00 1.13 -16.82
C ASP A 151 -21.88 0.91 -17.84
N ASP A 152 -21.45 1.95 -18.55
CA ASP A 152 -20.30 1.89 -19.47
C ASP A 152 -19.00 1.62 -18.70
N MET A 153 -18.81 2.31 -17.58
CA MET A 153 -17.68 2.07 -16.68
C MET A 153 -17.69 0.62 -16.14
N ARG A 154 -18.86 0.11 -15.76
CA ARG A 154 -19.03 -1.28 -15.29
C ARG A 154 -18.76 -2.29 -16.40
N PHE A 155 -19.19 -2.01 -17.63
CA PHE A 155 -18.91 -2.85 -18.79
C PHE A 155 -17.41 -2.92 -19.06
N TYR A 156 -16.72 -1.77 -19.03
CA TYR A 156 -15.26 -1.69 -19.17
C TYR A 156 -14.52 -2.47 -18.07
N VAL A 157 -14.92 -2.31 -16.80
CA VAL A 157 -14.30 -3.07 -15.69
C VAL A 157 -14.55 -4.57 -15.80
N ARG A 158 -15.72 -5.01 -16.28
CA ARG A 158 -16.00 -6.43 -16.55
C ARG A 158 -15.14 -6.98 -17.68
N ASP A 159 -14.90 -6.21 -18.72
CA ASP A 159 -13.98 -6.58 -19.80
C ASP A 159 -12.52 -6.65 -19.33
N LEU A 160 -12.09 -5.74 -18.45
CA LEU A 160 -10.78 -5.87 -17.80
C LEU A 160 -10.69 -7.14 -16.96
N LEU A 161 -11.74 -7.47 -16.20
CA LEU A 161 -11.81 -8.70 -15.41
C LEU A 161 -11.73 -9.96 -16.27
N THR A 162 -12.44 -10.02 -17.41
CA THR A 162 -12.36 -11.18 -18.32
C THR A 162 -10.94 -11.34 -18.87
N ARG A 163 -10.31 -10.25 -19.30
CA ARG A 163 -8.90 -10.25 -19.75
C ARG A 163 -7.96 -10.74 -18.65
N MET A 164 -8.17 -10.34 -17.39
CA MET A 164 -7.38 -10.83 -16.25
C MET A 164 -7.58 -12.32 -15.96
N LYS A 165 -8.79 -12.86 -16.19
CA LYS A 165 -9.11 -14.27 -15.93
C LYS A 165 -8.59 -15.22 -17.01
N ILE A 166 -8.83 -14.91 -18.27
CA ILE A 166 -8.62 -15.85 -19.40
C ILE A 166 -7.58 -15.37 -20.43
N GLY A 167 -7.09 -14.12 -20.33
CA GLY A 167 -6.11 -13.59 -21.27
C GLY A 167 -4.74 -14.23 -21.12
N ASP A 168 -3.90 -14.06 -22.15
CA ASP A 168 -2.47 -14.35 -22.05
C ASP A 168 -1.76 -13.38 -21.09
N LEU A 169 -0.45 -13.56 -20.89
CA LEU A 169 0.33 -12.74 -19.98
C LEU A 169 0.22 -11.23 -20.30
N GLU A 170 0.26 -10.87 -21.58
CA GLU A 170 0.22 -9.48 -22.04
C GLU A 170 -1.18 -8.88 -21.89
N MET A 171 -2.23 -9.64 -22.19
CA MET A 171 -3.61 -9.22 -21.97
C MET A 171 -3.90 -8.99 -20.48
N LYS A 172 -3.38 -9.86 -19.60
CA LYS A 172 -3.50 -9.69 -18.14
C LYS A 172 -2.77 -8.45 -17.67
N ARG A 173 -1.53 -8.26 -18.13
CA ARG A 173 -0.70 -7.08 -17.81
C ARG A 173 -1.38 -5.79 -18.25
N GLN A 174 -1.79 -5.72 -19.52
CA GLN A 174 -2.47 -4.54 -20.07
C GLN A 174 -3.81 -4.28 -19.37
N ALA A 175 -4.54 -5.33 -18.97
CA ALA A 175 -5.76 -5.15 -18.18
C ALA A 175 -5.47 -4.57 -16.78
N LEU A 176 -4.39 -4.97 -16.12
CA LEU A 176 -4.01 -4.41 -14.81
C LEU A 176 -3.56 -2.96 -14.93
N VAL A 177 -2.74 -2.63 -15.93
CA VAL A 177 -2.30 -1.26 -16.22
C VAL A 177 -3.50 -0.37 -16.50
N ASN A 178 -4.40 -0.80 -17.39
CA ASN A 178 -5.62 -0.05 -17.70
C ASN A 178 -6.53 0.12 -16.48
N LEU A 179 -6.63 -0.92 -15.63
CA LEU A 179 -7.40 -0.84 -14.39
C LEU A 179 -6.77 0.17 -13.43
N TYR A 180 -5.45 0.17 -13.29
CA TYR A 180 -4.70 1.13 -12.48
C TYR A 180 -4.96 2.57 -12.94
N ASP A 181 -4.86 2.84 -14.24
CA ASP A 181 -5.05 4.18 -14.79
C ASP A 181 -6.46 4.73 -14.51
N VAL A 182 -7.49 3.88 -14.60
CA VAL A 182 -8.87 4.33 -14.32
C VAL A 182 -9.14 4.53 -12.83
N VAL A 183 -8.57 3.72 -11.94
CA VAL A 183 -8.79 3.89 -10.48
C VAL A 183 -8.05 5.07 -9.89
N VAL A 184 -6.91 5.44 -10.47
CA VAL A 184 -6.16 6.63 -10.04
C VAL A 184 -6.87 7.92 -10.49
N GLU A 185 -7.49 7.90 -11.68
CA GLU A 185 -8.15 9.09 -12.24
C GLU A 185 -9.56 9.34 -11.69
N ASP A 186 -10.39 8.30 -11.48
CA ASP A 186 -11.76 8.45 -10.99
C ASP A 186 -12.13 7.36 -9.95
N GLU A 187 -12.37 7.80 -8.71
CA GLU A 187 -12.75 6.95 -7.58
C GLU A 187 -14.03 6.12 -7.81
N LYS A 188 -14.89 6.53 -8.77
CA LYS A 188 -16.08 5.76 -9.15
C LYS A 188 -15.71 4.38 -9.67
N TYR A 189 -14.55 4.23 -10.32
CA TYR A 189 -14.09 2.91 -10.75
C TYR A 189 -13.81 2.01 -9.54
N VAL A 190 -13.29 2.54 -8.44
CA VAL A 190 -13.07 1.76 -7.21
C VAL A 190 -14.40 1.21 -6.65
N LYS A 191 -15.46 2.02 -6.69
CA LYS A 191 -16.81 1.56 -6.34
C LYS A 191 -17.30 0.43 -7.26
N ILE A 192 -17.07 0.57 -8.56
CA ILE A 192 -17.47 -0.41 -9.56
C ILE A 192 -16.69 -1.72 -9.40
N ILE A 193 -15.38 -1.66 -9.08
CA ILE A 193 -14.55 -2.84 -8.80
C ILE A 193 -15.18 -3.69 -7.70
N VAL A 194 -15.67 -3.06 -6.64
CA VAL A 194 -16.33 -3.75 -5.54
C VAL A 194 -17.69 -4.32 -5.94
N GLU A 195 -18.46 -3.60 -6.76
CA GLU A 195 -19.72 -4.12 -7.32
C GLU A 195 -19.49 -5.33 -8.25
N VAL A 196 -18.35 -5.36 -8.95
CA VAL A 196 -17.87 -6.51 -9.72
C VAL A 196 -17.05 -7.43 -8.78
N GLY A 197 -17.71 -8.00 -7.77
CA GLY A 197 -17.07 -8.62 -6.61
C GLY A 197 -15.97 -9.66 -6.88
N ASP A 198 -16.02 -10.34 -8.03
CA ASP A 198 -14.96 -11.27 -8.47
C ASP A 198 -13.58 -10.62 -8.67
N LEU A 199 -13.55 -9.33 -8.99
CA LEU A 199 -12.32 -8.64 -9.36
C LEU A 199 -11.37 -8.50 -8.17
N VAL A 200 -11.89 -8.28 -6.95
CA VAL A 200 -11.06 -8.24 -5.74
C VAL A 200 -10.36 -9.58 -5.52
N ASN A 201 -11.07 -10.70 -5.68
CA ASN A 201 -10.48 -12.04 -5.52
C ASN A 201 -9.39 -12.30 -6.58
N ILE A 202 -9.60 -11.87 -7.82
CA ILE A 202 -8.60 -11.97 -8.88
C ILE A 202 -7.36 -11.13 -8.54
N LEU A 203 -7.53 -9.87 -8.10
CA LEU A 203 -6.42 -9.03 -7.68
C LEU A 203 -5.62 -9.67 -6.53
N VAL A 204 -6.31 -10.20 -5.52
CA VAL A 204 -5.66 -10.92 -4.41
C VAL A 204 -4.88 -12.15 -4.91
N SER A 205 -5.46 -12.94 -5.83
CA SER A 205 -4.78 -14.10 -6.40
C SER A 205 -3.53 -13.73 -7.24
N LEU A 206 -3.57 -12.57 -7.92
CA LEU A 206 -2.45 -12.08 -8.73
C LEU A 206 -1.27 -11.57 -7.89
N LEU A 207 -1.50 -11.24 -6.60
CA LEU A 207 -0.40 -10.95 -5.66
C LEU A 207 0.52 -12.17 -5.43
N ASP A 208 -0.02 -13.39 -5.58
CA ASP A 208 0.74 -14.64 -5.48
C ASP A 208 1.29 -15.13 -6.83
N SER A 209 1.20 -14.31 -7.88
CA SER A 209 1.74 -14.64 -9.20
C SER A 209 3.26 -14.77 -9.17
N MET A 210 3.79 -15.80 -9.84
CA MET A 210 5.23 -15.96 -10.08
C MET A 210 5.76 -14.95 -11.11
N GLU A 211 4.87 -14.40 -11.95
CA GLU A 211 5.20 -13.36 -12.92
C GLU A 211 5.28 -12.01 -12.22
N MET A 212 6.50 -11.47 -12.13
CA MET A 212 6.81 -10.27 -11.37
C MET A 212 6.03 -9.04 -11.86
N GLU A 213 5.84 -8.90 -13.17
CA GLU A 213 5.12 -7.77 -13.76
C GLU A 213 3.63 -7.78 -13.37
N LEU A 214 2.99 -8.96 -13.41
CA LEU A 214 1.59 -9.10 -12.97
C LEU A 214 1.43 -8.80 -11.48
N GLN A 215 2.34 -9.32 -10.64
CA GLN A 215 2.32 -9.02 -9.21
C GLN A 215 2.47 -7.52 -8.96
N GLN A 216 3.42 -6.86 -9.62
CA GLN A 216 3.66 -5.42 -9.48
C GLN A 216 2.41 -4.60 -9.82
N ASP A 217 1.79 -4.86 -10.98
CA ASP A 217 0.62 -4.10 -11.40
C ASP A 217 -0.62 -4.39 -10.53
N ALA A 218 -0.79 -5.64 -10.08
CA ALA A 218 -1.82 -5.99 -9.10
C ALA A 218 -1.65 -5.25 -7.77
N VAL A 219 -0.41 -5.19 -7.25
CA VAL A 219 -0.09 -4.44 -6.01
C VAL A 219 -0.42 -2.96 -6.15
N LYS A 220 -0.12 -2.33 -7.30
CA LYS A 220 -0.44 -0.91 -7.53
C LYS A 220 -1.94 -0.64 -7.45
N VAL A 221 -2.76 -1.48 -8.10
CA VAL A 221 -4.22 -1.38 -8.02
C VAL A 221 -4.71 -1.56 -6.59
N VAL A 222 -4.22 -2.59 -5.90
CA VAL A 222 -4.56 -2.86 -4.49
C VAL A 222 -4.19 -1.68 -3.58
N ALA A 223 -3.03 -1.06 -3.78
CA ALA A 223 -2.59 0.09 -2.99
C ALA A 223 -3.57 1.26 -3.12
N VAL A 224 -4.08 1.53 -4.33
CA VAL A 224 -5.11 2.55 -4.55
C VAL A 224 -6.41 2.18 -3.82
N ILE A 225 -6.92 0.95 -4.01
CA ILE A 225 -8.18 0.50 -3.39
C ILE A 225 -8.09 0.57 -1.85
N SER A 226 -6.94 0.17 -1.28
CA SER A 226 -6.71 0.19 0.18
C SER A 226 -6.73 1.60 0.79
N GLY A 227 -6.57 2.63 -0.03
CA GLY A 227 -6.65 4.04 0.39
C GLY A 227 -8.05 4.50 0.75
N PHE A 228 -9.09 3.76 0.37
CA PHE A 228 -10.49 4.11 0.60
C PHE A 228 -11.08 3.28 1.76
N ASP A 229 -11.50 3.95 2.83
CA ASP A 229 -11.99 3.30 4.05
C ASP A 229 -13.15 2.32 3.79
N SER A 230 -14.08 2.70 2.90
CA SER A 230 -15.25 1.90 2.52
C SER A 230 -14.91 0.52 1.93
N TYR A 231 -13.69 0.32 1.44
CA TYR A 231 -13.30 -0.91 0.73
C TYR A 231 -12.29 -1.76 1.49
N LYS A 232 -11.75 -1.26 2.61
CA LYS A 232 -10.79 -2.01 3.44
C LYS A 232 -11.38 -3.33 3.93
N SER A 233 -12.62 -3.33 4.42
CA SER A 233 -13.29 -4.55 4.93
C SER A 233 -13.48 -5.62 3.86
N ILE A 234 -13.72 -5.22 2.60
CA ILE A 234 -13.86 -6.13 1.46
C ILE A 234 -12.52 -6.77 1.10
N LEU A 235 -11.45 -5.97 1.07
CA LEU A 235 -10.09 -6.49 0.86
C LEU A 235 -9.69 -7.48 1.97
N ILE A 236 -9.99 -7.15 3.23
CA ILE A 236 -9.72 -8.02 4.37
C ILE A 236 -10.55 -9.32 4.27
N GLY A 237 -11.84 -9.21 3.93
CA GLY A 237 -12.72 -10.36 3.71
C GLY A 237 -12.26 -11.28 2.58
N ALA A 238 -11.56 -10.74 1.57
CA ALA A 238 -10.93 -11.50 0.50
C ALA A 238 -9.58 -12.14 0.89
N GLY A 239 -9.11 -11.94 2.13
CA GLY A 239 -7.89 -12.57 2.65
C GLY A 239 -6.58 -11.91 2.21
N ILE A 240 -6.58 -10.61 1.89
CA ILE A 240 -5.44 -9.92 1.27
C ILE A 240 -4.15 -9.83 2.11
N ILE A 241 -4.26 -9.94 3.44
CA ILE A 241 -3.13 -9.68 4.35
C ILE A 241 -1.99 -10.67 4.10
N GLY A 242 -2.26 -11.97 4.02
CA GLY A 242 -1.24 -13.00 3.79
C GLY A 242 -0.46 -12.80 2.48
N PRO A 243 -1.15 -12.64 1.32
CA PRO A 243 -0.51 -12.28 0.06
C PRO A 243 0.35 -11.02 0.14
N LEU A 244 -0.13 -9.94 0.77
CA LEU A 244 0.67 -8.71 0.93
C LEU A 244 1.95 -8.95 1.74
N ILE A 245 1.90 -9.77 2.80
CA ILE A 245 3.11 -10.13 3.56
C ILE A 245 4.10 -10.92 2.68
N ARG A 246 3.63 -11.86 1.86
CA ARG A 246 4.50 -12.57 0.91
C ARG A 246 5.12 -11.63 -0.12
N VAL A 247 4.39 -10.62 -0.59
CA VAL A 247 4.90 -9.61 -1.51
C VAL A 247 6.04 -8.78 -0.90
N LEU A 248 6.05 -8.54 0.42
CA LEU A 248 7.17 -7.86 1.11
C LEU A 248 8.50 -8.63 0.97
N GLU A 249 8.45 -9.93 0.72
CA GLU A 249 9.63 -10.78 0.52
C GLU A 249 10.04 -10.90 -0.96
N SER A 250 9.33 -10.22 -1.87
CA SER A 250 9.65 -10.22 -3.30
C SER A 250 10.99 -9.53 -3.60
N ARG A 251 11.50 -9.69 -4.82
CA ARG A 251 12.72 -8.99 -5.28
C ARG A 251 12.46 -7.59 -5.81
N SER A 252 11.20 -7.17 -5.94
CA SER A 252 10.84 -5.88 -6.51
C SER A 252 10.55 -4.87 -5.42
N GLU A 253 11.34 -3.79 -5.37
CA GLU A 253 11.13 -2.70 -4.42
C GLU A 253 9.76 -2.02 -4.63
N ILE A 254 9.29 -1.91 -5.89
CA ILE A 254 7.96 -1.36 -6.20
C ILE A 254 6.86 -2.22 -5.57
N SER A 255 6.98 -3.55 -5.69
CA SER A 255 6.03 -4.47 -5.06
C SER A 255 6.06 -4.37 -3.54
N LYS A 256 7.24 -4.33 -2.93
CA LYS A 256 7.38 -4.17 -1.48
C LYS A 256 6.77 -2.86 -1.00
N GLU A 257 7.04 -1.76 -1.70
CA GLU A 257 6.52 -0.45 -1.36
C GLU A 257 4.99 -0.44 -1.40
N GLY A 258 4.40 -0.89 -2.51
CA GLY A 258 2.94 -0.94 -2.64
C GLY A 258 2.30 -1.87 -1.61
N ALA A 259 2.94 -2.99 -1.28
CA ALA A 259 2.48 -3.88 -0.22
C ALA A 259 2.54 -3.25 1.17
N ALA A 260 3.66 -2.61 1.52
CA ALA A 260 3.84 -1.91 2.79
C ALA A 260 2.83 -0.76 2.94
N ARG A 261 2.61 0.03 1.87
CA ARG A 261 1.59 1.10 1.86
C ARG A 261 0.18 0.55 2.06
N SER A 262 -0.15 -0.55 1.38
CA SER A 262 -1.46 -1.21 1.52
C SER A 262 -1.68 -1.69 2.96
N LEU A 263 -0.68 -2.39 3.52
CA LEU A 263 -0.72 -2.86 4.91
C LEU A 263 -0.82 -1.69 5.90
N GLN A 264 -0.14 -0.58 5.64
CA GLN A 264 -0.19 0.60 6.51
C GLN A 264 -1.61 1.15 6.59
N LYS A 265 -2.34 1.18 5.46
CA LYS A 265 -3.74 1.61 5.39
C LYS A 265 -4.69 0.61 6.04
N LEU A 266 -4.48 -0.67 5.82
CA LEU A 266 -5.31 -1.75 6.37
C LEU A 266 -5.14 -1.90 7.89
N THR A 267 -3.97 -1.58 8.44
CA THR A 267 -3.68 -1.70 9.88
C THR A 267 -4.01 -0.45 10.68
N GLN A 268 -4.58 0.60 10.09
CA GLN A 268 -4.95 1.82 10.83
C GLN A 268 -5.91 1.52 12.00
N ASN A 269 -6.73 0.47 11.87
CA ASN A 269 -7.50 -0.11 12.97
C ASN A 269 -6.78 -1.37 13.46
N SER A 270 -6.73 -1.57 14.78
CA SER A 270 -6.00 -2.67 15.42
C SER A 270 -6.56 -4.07 15.11
N ASP A 271 -7.75 -4.17 14.51
CA ASP A 271 -8.43 -5.43 14.17
C ASP A 271 -7.57 -6.36 13.30
N ASN A 272 -6.72 -5.79 12.43
CA ASN A 272 -5.90 -6.56 11.50
C ASN A 272 -4.52 -6.91 12.05
N ALA A 273 -4.19 -6.46 13.27
CA ALA A 273 -2.86 -6.57 13.81
C ALA A 273 -2.44 -8.04 14.02
N TRP A 274 -3.36 -8.85 14.56
CA TRP A 274 -3.16 -10.28 14.75
C TRP A 274 -2.90 -11.01 13.44
N SER A 275 -3.65 -10.70 12.39
CA SER A 275 -3.46 -11.29 11.07
C SER A 275 -2.06 -10.97 10.52
N VAL A 276 -1.63 -9.71 10.60
CA VAL A 276 -0.28 -9.31 10.16
C VAL A 276 0.80 -10.06 10.94
N SER A 277 0.67 -10.16 12.27
CA SER A 277 1.62 -10.89 13.11
C SER A 277 1.63 -12.40 12.80
N ALA A 278 0.46 -13.03 12.65
CA ALA A 278 0.32 -14.47 12.38
C ALA A 278 0.94 -14.89 11.03
N TYR A 279 0.90 -14.02 10.02
CA TYR A 279 1.57 -14.26 8.74
C TYR A 279 3.08 -13.95 8.76
N GLY A 280 3.68 -13.63 9.92
CA GLY A 280 5.10 -13.29 10.04
C GLY A 280 5.45 -11.85 9.62
N GLY A 281 4.44 -10.99 9.48
CA GLY A 281 4.62 -9.64 8.96
C GLY A 281 5.49 -8.75 9.84
N VAL A 282 5.46 -8.92 11.16
CA VAL A 282 6.30 -8.12 12.08
C VAL A 282 7.79 -8.32 11.80
N THR A 283 8.23 -9.58 11.69
CA THR A 283 9.64 -9.90 11.37
C THR A 283 10.02 -9.41 9.98
N ALA A 284 9.16 -9.59 8.96
CA ALA A 284 9.41 -9.11 7.60
C ALA A 284 9.58 -7.59 7.55
N LEU A 285 8.70 -6.84 8.23
CA LEU A 285 8.74 -5.38 8.31
C LEU A 285 9.95 -4.87 9.11
N LEU A 286 10.30 -5.51 10.23
CA LEU A 286 11.50 -5.15 10.99
C LEU A 286 12.78 -5.39 10.18
N LYS A 287 12.84 -6.46 9.39
CA LYS A 287 13.94 -6.72 8.47
C LYS A 287 14.08 -5.63 7.41
N ILE A 288 12.97 -5.15 6.85
CA ILE A 288 12.95 -4.00 5.93
C ILE A 288 13.49 -2.75 6.64
N CYS A 289 13.01 -2.44 7.84
CA CYS A 289 13.46 -1.28 8.61
C CYS A 289 14.95 -1.35 9.01
N ALA A 290 15.50 -2.55 9.21
CA ALA A 290 16.90 -2.75 9.58
C ALA A 290 17.86 -2.85 8.38
N SER A 291 17.34 -3.03 7.16
CA SER A 291 18.13 -3.20 5.95
C SER A 291 18.76 -1.88 5.50
N ALA A 292 20.06 -1.90 5.20
CA ALA A 292 20.75 -0.75 4.61
C ALA A 292 20.40 -0.53 3.14
N ASP A 293 19.89 -1.56 2.46
CA ASP A 293 19.54 -1.53 1.03
C ASP A 293 18.10 -1.03 0.78
N SER A 294 17.29 -0.90 1.83
CA SER A 294 15.90 -0.46 1.70
C SER A 294 15.79 1.05 1.55
N THR A 295 14.94 1.50 0.63
CA THR A 295 14.74 2.93 0.36
C THR A 295 13.85 3.60 1.41
N ALA A 296 13.90 4.92 1.50
CA ALA A 296 13.06 5.68 2.42
C ALA A 296 11.56 5.49 2.13
N GLU A 297 11.20 5.39 0.85
CA GLU A 297 9.85 5.16 0.35
C GLU A 297 9.26 3.83 0.82
N LEU A 298 10.11 2.82 1.06
CA LEU A 298 9.72 1.53 1.62
C LEU A 298 9.79 1.52 3.16
N ILE A 299 10.82 2.10 3.76
CA ILE A 299 11.00 2.11 5.22
C ILE A 299 9.88 2.89 5.90
N SER A 300 9.48 4.04 5.36
CA SER A 300 8.43 4.90 5.94
C SER A 300 7.08 4.17 6.14
N PRO A 301 6.48 3.55 5.11
CA PRO A 301 5.25 2.77 5.31
C PRO A 301 5.47 1.54 6.21
N ALA A 302 6.63 0.87 6.15
CA ALA A 302 6.93 -0.26 7.03
C ALA A 302 6.96 0.15 8.52
N CYS A 303 7.62 1.27 8.85
CA CYS A 303 7.57 1.89 10.17
C CYS A 303 6.13 2.20 10.59
N GLY A 304 5.32 2.73 9.67
CA GLY A 304 3.92 3.03 9.91
C GLY A 304 3.07 1.82 10.22
N VAL A 305 3.27 0.69 9.54
CA VAL A 305 2.60 -0.58 9.87
C VAL A 305 2.99 -0.98 11.28
N LEU A 306 4.28 -1.09 11.59
CA LEU A 306 4.76 -1.50 12.90
C LEU A 306 4.21 -0.61 14.02
N ARG A 307 4.18 0.71 13.81
CA ARG A 307 3.59 1.68 14.74
C ARG A 307 2.12 1.41 15.01
N ASN A 308 1.33 1.05 14.00
CA ASN A 308 -0.08 0.75 14.17
C ASN A 308 -0.32 -0.55 14.96
N LEU A 309 0.61 -1.51 14.89
CA LEU A 309 0.52 -2.79 15.59
C LEU A 309 0.88 -2.71 17.09
N VAL A 310 1.53 -1.63 17.53
CA VAL A 310 1.98 -1.43 18.93
C VAL A 310 0.83 -1.52 19.94
N GLY A 311 -0.41 -1.20 19.54
CA GLY A 311 -1.57 -1.23 20.41
C GLY A 311 -2.00 -2.63 20.90
N VAL A 312 -1.40 -3.70 20.39
CA VAL A 312 -1.65 -5.08 20.84
C VAL A 312 -0.47 -5.56 21.67
N ASP A 313 -0.67 -5.79 22.97
CA ASP A 313 0.41 -6.06 23.94
C ASP A 313 1.26 -7.28 23.59
N GLU A 314 0.67 -8.35 23.07
CA GLU A 314 1.42 -9.53 22.64
C GLU A 314 2.35 -9.24 21.46
N ILE A 315 1.85 -8.50 20.48
CA ILE A 315 2.63 -8.11 19.30
C ILE A 315 3.71 -7.12 19.71
N LYS A 316 3.39 -6.17 20.59
CA LYS A 316 4.34 -5.23 21.17
C LYS A 316 5.49 -5.95 21.87
N ARG A 317 5.21 -6.97 22.69
CA ARG A 317 6.25 -7.79 23.34
C ARG A 317 7.11 -8.53 22.32
N PHE A 318 6.48 -9.11 21.29
CA PHE A 318 7.21 -9.77 20.21
C PHE A 318 8.14 -8.80 19.47
N MET A 319 7.71 -7.56 19.19
CA MET A 319 8.57 -6.53 18.60
C MET A 319 9.77 -6.20 19.50
N MET A 320 9.59 -6.18 20.81
CA MET A 320 10.69 -5.95 21.76
C MET A 320 11.73 -7.07 21.69
N GLU A 321 11.28 -8.32 21.63
CA GLU A 321 12.14 -9.50 21.50
C GLU A 321 12.91 -9.53 20.17
N GLU A 322 12.28 -9.08 19.08
CA GLU A 322 12.89 -8.94 17.75
C GLU A 322 13.80 -7.69 17.62
N GLY A 323 14.06 -6.96 18.72
CA GLY A 323 15.00 -5.85 18.74
C GLY A 323 14.51 -4.57 18.04
N ALA A 324 13.19 -4.33 18.01
CA ALA A 324 12.61 -3.15 17.37
C ALA A 324 13.19 -1.84 17.92
N VAL A 325 13.35 -1.71 19.23
CA VAL A 325 13.88 -0.48 19.87
C VAL A 325 15.22 -0.07 19.27
N SER A 326 16.16 -1.01 19.14
CA SER A 326 17.48 -0.74 18.57
C SER A 326 17.41 -0.24 17.12
N THR A 327 16.58 -0.88 16.31
CA THR A 327 16.36 -0.53 14.90
C THR A 327 15.80 0.89 14.78
N PHE A 328 14.78 1.22 15.58
CA PHE A 328 14.14 2.53 15.53
C PHE A 328 14.99 3.65 16.17
N ILE A 329 15.86 3.36 17.14
CA ILE A 329 16.86 4.33 17.60
C ILE A 329 17.87 4.66 16.50
N LYS A 330 18.24 3.69 15.66
CA LYS A 330 19.10 3.93 14.49
C LYS A 330 18.38 4.77 13.44
N LEU A 331 17.14 4.43 13.09
CA LEU A 331 16.33 5.14 12.09
C LEU A 331 15.95 6.57 12.51
N ALA A 332 15.81 6.86 13.81
CA ALA A 332 15.64 8.24 14.31
C ALA A 332 16.82 9.17 13.95
N ARG A 333 17.98 8.60 13.58
CA ARG A 333 19.16 9.33 13.10
C ARG A 333 19.28 9.37 11.57
N SER A 334 18.25 8.92 10.86
CA SER A 334 18.20 8.98 9.39
C SER A 334 18.31 10.42 8.90
N LYS A 335 18.89 10.59 7.71
CA LYS A 335 18.89 11.87 6.99
C LYS A 335 17.57 12.11 6.25
N ASP A 336 16.83 11.04 5.97
CA ASP A 336 15.49 11.15 5.41
C ASP A 336 14.51 11.57 6.50
N GLU A 337 13.84 12.69 6.29
CA GLU A 337 12.92 13.29 7.27
C GLU A 337 11.72 12.39 7.55
N GLY A 338 11.15 11.76 6.52
CA GLY A 338 9.98 10.90 6.65
C GLY A 338 10.26 9.65 7.48
N VAL A 339 11.41 9.02 7.25
CA VAL A 339 11.90 7.88 8.04
C VAL A 339 12.22 8.31 9.47
N GLN A 340 12.90 9.45 9.65
CA GLN A 340 13.21 9.98 10.99
C GLN A 340 11.94 10.22 11.80
N ILE A 341 10.94 10.93 11.24
CA ILE A 341 9.67 11.22 11.90
C ILE A 341 8.92 9.93 12.24
N SER A 342 8.74 9.05 11.26
CA SER A 342 8.03 7.78 11.46
C SER A 342 8.70 6.93 12.55
N SER A 343 10.02 7.02 12.64
CA SER A 343 10.78 6.31 13.66
C SER A 343 10.61 6.90 15.05
N ILE A 344 10.58 8.22 15.18
CA ILE A 344 10.33 8.92 16.45
C ILE A 344 8.91 8.63 16.95
N GLU A 345 7.91 8.66 16.05
CA GLU A 345 6.53 8.31 16.37
C GLU A 345 6.40 6.86 16.88
N PHE A 346 7.11 5.91 16.25
CA PHE A 346 7.14 4.53 16.73
C PHE A 346 7.72 4.43 18.14
N LEU A 347 8.87 5.07 18.40
CA LEU A 347 9.51 5.08 19.73
C LEU A 347 8.59 5.69 20.79
N GLN A 348 7.88 6.77 20.46
CA GLN A 348 6.89 7.38 21.33
C GLN A 348 5.75 6.40 21.65
N ASN A 349 5.19 5.74 20.62
CA ASN A 349 4.05 4.84 20.80
C ASN A 349 4.42 3.59 21.61
N ILE A 350 5.56 2.97 21.30
CA ILE A 350 5.98 1.73 21.98
C ILE A 350 6.33 1.96 23.45
N ALA A 351 6.90 3.13 23.77
CA ALA A 351 7.20 3.56 25.13
C ALA A 351 5.97 4.02 25.94
N SER A 352 4.87 4.33 25.27
CA SER A 352 3.67 4.86 25.92
C SER A 352 3.07 3.82 26.88
N GLY A 353 2.76 4.27 28.10
CA GLY A 353 2.09 3.44 29.11
C GLY A 353 2.90 2.30 29.72
N ASP A 354 4.16 2.08 29.31
CA ASP A 354 4.93 0.89 29.68
C ASP A 354 6.34 1.22 30.16
N GLU A 355 6.56 1.11 31.47
CA GLU A 355 7.82 1.46 32.11
C GLU A 355 8.97 0.52 31.73
N SER A 356 8.69 -0.77 31.49
CA SER A 356 9.71 -1.72 31.06
C SER A 356 10.26 -1.34 29.68
N VAL A 357 9.36 -1.00 28.76
CA VAL A 357 9.76 -0.55 27.42
C VAL A 357 10.46 0.80 27.47
N ARG A 358 9.98 1.76 28.27
CA ARG A 358 10.69 3.03 28.49
C ARG A 358 12.13 2.80 28.96
N GLN A 359 12.33 1.93 29.94
CA GLN A 359 13.67 1.59 30.42
C GLN A 359 14.57 1.03 29.32
N SER A 360 14.04 0.15 28.45
CA SER A 360 14.79 -0.38 27.31
C SER A 360 15.18 0.72 26.32
N VAL A 361 14.23 1.60 25.94
CA VAL A 361 14.50 2.75 25.07
C VAL A 361 15.60 3.65 25.65
N VAL A 362 15.57 3.92 26.95
CA VAL A 362 16.59 4.72 27.63
C VAL A 362 17.95 4.01 27.65
N LYS A 363 17.99 2.73 28.04
CA LYS A 363 19.23 1.92 28.09
C LYS A 363 19.93 1.82 26.74
N GLU A 364 19.16 1.74 25.65
CA GLU A 364 19.68 1.69 24.28
C GLU A 364 20.08 3.07 23.71
N GLY A 365 19.96 4.14 24.50
CA GLY A 365 20.39 5.48 24.12
C GLY A 365 19.34 6.28 23.33
N GLY A 366 18.06 5.95 23.48
CA GLY A 366 16.95 6.64 22.83
C GLY A 366 16.88 8.13 23.17
N ILE A 367 17.09 8.52 24.44
CA ILE A 367 17.14 9.93 24.85
C ILE A 367 18.19 10.69 24.04
N ARG A 368 19.42 10.15 23.94
CA ARG A 368 20.51 10.79 23.18
C ARG A 368 20.15 10.94 21.71
N ALA A 369 19.49 9.95 21.12
CA ALA A 369 19.06 10.01 19.72
C ALA A 369 18.01 11.10 19.50
N LEU A 370 17.04 11.24 20.42
CA LEU A 370 16.01 12.27 20.34
C LEU A 370 16.57 13.69 20.56
N VAL A 371 17.43 13.87 21.58
CA VAL A 371 18.09 15.16 21.85
C VAL A 371 18.92 15.64 20.65
N ARG A 372 19.54 14.71 19.92
CA ARG A 372 20.31 15.04 18.71
C ARG A 372 19.44 15.70 17.63
N VAL A 373 18.17 15.31 17.46
CA VAL A 373 17.25 15.94 16.49
C VAL A 373 16.99 17.40 16.84
N PHE A 374 17.13 17.73 18.12
CA PHE A 374 16.98 19.07 18.67
C PHE A 374 18.34 19.80 18.84
N ASP A 375 19.43 19.30 18.26
CA ASP A 375 20.71 20.04 18.29
C ASP A 375 20.63 21.23 17.30
N PRO A 376 20.89 22.48 17.76
CA PRO A 376 20.96 23.65 16.89
C PRO A 376 21.93 23.51 15.70
N LYS A 377 22.96 22.67 15.85
CA LYS A 377 23.97 22.42 14.80
C LYS A 377 23.45 21.49 13.70
N ILE A 378 22.32 20.83 13.92
CA ILE A 378 21.73 19.88 12.99
C ILE A 378 20.54 20.52 12.29
N THR A 379 20.60 20.53 10.96
CA THR A 379 19.51 20.99 10.11
C THR A 379 18.39 19.96 10.13
N CYS A 380 17.37 20.20 10.95
CA CYS A 380 16.10 19.48 10.95
C CYS A 380 14.95 20.44 10.63
N SER A 381 13.82 19.91 10.18
CA SER A 381 12.59 20.70 10.04
C SER A 381 11.97 21.00 11.41
N SER A 382 11.05 21.98 11.45
CA SER A 382 10.25 22.24 12.65
C SER A 382 9.37 21.03 13.01
N LYS A 383 8.96 20.23 12.02
CA LYS A 383 8.16 19.02 12.24
C LYS A 383 8.97 17.93 12.93
N SER A 384 10.19 17.63 12.49
CA SER A 384 11.07 16.67 13.16
C SER A 384 11.35 17.09 14.60
N ARG A 385 11.60 18.38 14.85
CA ARG A 385 11.82 18.91 16.21
C ARG A 385 10.57 18.77 17.08
N GLU A 386 9.40 19.08 16.55
CA GLU A 386 8.13 18.88 17.26
C GLU A 386 7.96 17.42 17.69
N MET A 387 8.17 16.47 16.77
CA MET A 387 8.02 15.04 17.08
C MET A 387 9.07 14.57 18.10
N ALA A 388 10.31 15.03 17.98
CA ALA A 388 11.36 14.71 18.95
C ALA A 388 11.03 15.24 20.35
N LEU A 389 10.56 16.49 20.46
CA LEU A 389 10.15 17.07 21.74
C LEU A 389 8.99 16.32 22.37
N ARG A 390 7.96 15.96 21.59
CA ARG A 390 6.83 15.14 22.08
C ARG A 390 7.28 13.77 22.59
N ALA A 391 8.22 13.13 21.88
CA ALA A 391 8.79 11.85 22.31
C ALA A 391 9.65 12.01 23.58
N ILE A 392 10.43 13.09 23.70
CA ILE A 392 11.20 13.42 24.91
C ILE A 392 10.27 13.64 26.10
N GLU A 393 9.20 14.42 25.93
CA GLU A 393 8.20 14.68 26.97
C GLU A 393 7.58 13.36 27.46
N ASN A 394 7.10 12.52 26.55
CA ASN A 394 6.48 11.24 26.88
C ASN A 394 7.45 10.28 27.58
N LEU A 395 8.69 10.21 27.11
CA LEU A 395 9.70 9.30 27.63
C LEU A 395 10.26 9.76 28.98
N CYS A 396 10.53 11.07 29.14
CA CYS A 396 11.38 11.57 30.21
C CYS A 396 10.61 12.27 31.34
N PHE A 397 9.55 13.04 31.06
CA PHE A 397 9.03 14.02 32.02
C PHE A 397 8.27 13.39 33.19
N SER A 398 7.99 12.09 33.11
CA SER A 398 7.41 11.28 34.19
C SER A 398 8.42 10.75 35.20
N SER A 399 9.73 10.88 34.95
CA SER A 399 10.79 10.29 35.78
C SER A 399 11.97 11.25 35.99
N ALA A 400 12.25 11.60 37.24
CA ALA A 400 13.39 12.45 37.61
C ALA A 400 14.74 11.86 37.15
N SER A 401 14.87 10.52 37.12
CA SER A 401 16.08 9.86 36.62
C SER A 401 16.29 10.12 35.13
N TYR A 402 15.22 10.04 34.33
CA TYR A 402 15.30 10.30 32.88
C TYR A 402 15.50 11.77 32.56
N ILE A 403 14.91 12.67 33.35
CA ILE A 403 15.19 14.10 33.28
C ILE A 403 16.68 14.35 33.56
N SER A 404 17.28 13.73 34.57
CA SER A 404 18.72 13.87 34.84
C SER A 404 19.59 13.44 33.64
N VAL A 405 19.24 12.30 33.01
CA VAL A 405 19.92 11.83 31.79
C VAL A 405 19.72 12.82 30.64
N LEU A 406 18.50 13.32 30.43
CA LEU A 406 18.17 14.33 29.42
C LEU A 406 19.02 15.60 29.60
N MET A 407 19.16 16.10 30.83
CA MET A 407 19.99 17.27 31.13
C MET A 407 21.47 17.00 30.89
N SER A 408 21.97 15.78 31.16
CA SER A 408 23.37 15.40 30.89
C SER A 408 23.74 15.46 29.40
N TYR A 409 22.75 15.43 28.50
CA TYR A 409 22.94 15.60 27.05
C TYR A 409 22.83 17.05 26.58
N GLY A 410 22.75 18.03 27.48
CA GLY A 410 22.72 19.46 27.14
C GLY A 410 21.36 19.95 26.63
N PHE A 411 20.27 19.22 26.89
CA PHE A 411 18.93 19.61 26.43
C PHE A 411 18.50 20.99 26.93
N MET A 412 18.91 21.37 28.14
CA MET A 412 18.58 22.67 28.74
C MET A 412 19.16 23.84 27.92
N ASP A 413 20.42 23.74 27.51
CA ASP A 413 21.07 24.76 26.69
C ASP A 413 20.44 24.86 25.29
N GLN A 414 20.07 23.71 24.71
CA GLN A 414 19.40 23.66 23.41
C GLN A 414 18.02 24.31 23.45
N LEU A 415 17.21 24.03 24.48
CA LEU A 415 15.92 24.69 24.67
C LEU A 415 16.08 26.20 24.80
N LEU A 416 17.04 26.66 25.61
CA LEU A 416 17.29 28.08 25.78
C LEU A 416 17.78 28.75 24.49
N PHE A 417 18.61 28.05 23.70
CA PHE A 417 19.04 28.52 22.39
C PHE A 417 17.85 28.75 21.46
N PHE A 418 16.92 27.80 21.38
CA PHE A 418 15.76 27.92 20.49
C PHE A 418 14.72 28.92 20.98
N LEU A 419 14.56 29.12 22.29
CA LEU A 419 13.77 30.22 22.82
C LEU A 419 14.31 31.58 22.35
N ARG A 420 15.64 31.75 22.31
CA ARG A 420 16.29 33.01 21.93
C ARG A 420 16.37 33.24 20.43
N ASN A 421 16.71 32.19 19.68
CA ASN A 421 17.15 32.30 18.29
C ASN A 421 16.28 31.51 17.30
N GLY A 422 15.27 30.76 17.77
CA GLY A 422 14.37 30.01 16.90
C GLY A 422 13.48 30.93 16.08
N ASP A 423 12.94 30.39 14.99
CA ASP A 423 11.78 31.00 14.33
C ASP A 423 10.54 30.91 15.25
N VAL A 424 9.46 31.59 14.89
CA VAL A 424 8.24 31.68 15.71
C VAL A 424 7.71 30.28 16.10
N LEU A 425 7.72 29.32 15.17
CA LEU A 425 7.22 27.97 15.41
C LEU A 425 8.13 27.20 16.36
N VAL A 426 9.45 27.26 16.15
CA VAL A 426 10.43 26.56 16.98
C VAL A 426 10.53 27.20 18.37
N GLN A 427 10.39 28.52 18.49
CA GLN A 427 10.27 29.23 19.78
C GLN A 427 9.05 28.75 20.56
N GLU A 428 7.89 28.65 19.91
CA GLU A 428 6.67 28.15 20.56
C GLU A 428 6.82 26.69 21.01
N LEU A 429 7.46 25.84 20.21
CA LEU A 429 7.77 24.45 20.58
C LEU A 429 8.74 24.37 21.78
N ALA A 430 9.80 25.18 21.76
CA ALA A 430 10.76 25.26 22.86
C ALA A 430 10.09 25.79 24.15
N LEU A 431 9.19 26.77 24.02
CA LEU A 431 8.41 27.30 25.14
C LEU A 431 7.47 26.25 25.72
N LYS A 432 6.75 25.50 24.88
CA LYS A 432 5.90 24.39 25.32
C LYS A 432 6.71 23.36 26.12
N ALA A 433 7.87 22.95 25.62
CA ALA A 433 8.75 22.01 26.30
C ALA A 433 9.29 22.57 27.63
N ALA A 434 9.72 23.83 27.66
CA ALA A 434 10.21 24.49 28.86
C ALA A 434 9.12 24.69 29.91
N PHE A 435 7.91 25.08 29.50
CA PHE A 435 6.72 25.16 30.34
C PHE A 435 6.43 23.82 31.01
N ARG A 436 6.41 22.72 30.24
CA ARG A 436 6.20 21.36 30.77
C ARG A 436 7.32 20.95 31.74
N LEU A 437 8.58 21.20 31.40
CA LEU A 437 9.73 20.93 32.29
C LEU A 437 9.61 21.68 33.62
N SER A 438 9.15 22.93 33.61
CA SER A 438 8.98 23.72 34.82
C SER A 438 7.98 23.10 35.82
N GLY A 439 7.10 22.19 35.36
CA GLY A 439 6.13 21.48 36.19
C GLY A 439 6.62 20.14 36.76
N THR A 440 7.86 19.71 36.49
CA THR A 440 8.32 18.33 36.78
C THR A 440 8.88 18.15 38.21
N SER A 441 10.01 18.81 38.54
CA SER A 441 10.65 18.69 39.86
C SER A 441 11.28 20.01 40.32
N GLU A 442 11.52 20.16 41.61
CA GLU A 442 12.15 21.37 42.16
C GLU A 442 13.61 21.52 41.70
N GLU A 443 14.34 20.42 41.53
CA GLU A 443 15.70 20.41 40.97
C GLU A 443 15.71 20.93 39.53
N THR A 444 14.71 20.52 38.74
CA THR A 444 14.54 21.02 37.36
C THR A 444 14.26 22.51 37.36
N LYS A 445 13.37 22.99 38.23
CA LYS A 445 13.10 24.42 38.41
C LYS A 445 14.37 25.19 38.78
N LYS A 446 15.17 24.69 39.74
CA LYS A 446 16.45 25.30 40.13
C LYS A 446 17.41 25.39 38.96
N ALA A 447 17.58 24.30 38.22
CA ALA A 447 18.45 24.25 37.04
C ALA A 447 17.98 25.22 35.95
N MET A 448 16.68 25.33 35.68
CA MET A 448 16.12 26.29 34.72
C MET A 448 16.34 27.74 35.16
N GLY A 449 16.22 28.03 36.46
CA GLY A 449 16.54 29.33 37.02
C GLY A 449 18.00 29.71 36.82
N ASP A 450 18.92 28.79 37.15
CA ASP A 450 20.37 28.95 36.98
C ASP A 450 20.76 29.11 35.50
N ALA A 451 20.06 28.44 34.58
CA ALA A 451 20.29 28.53 33.14
C ALA A 451 19.75 29.83 32.51
N GLY A 452 18.95 30.62 33.22
CA GLY A 452 18.45 31.91 32.74
C GLY A 452 17.17 31.83 31.89
N PHE A 453 16.31 30.83 32.12
CA PHE A 453 15.00 30.73 31.45
C PHE A 453 14.05 31.87 31.86
N MET A 454 14.15 32.36 33.09
CA MET A 454 13.23 33.38 33.62
C MET A 454 13.24 34.65 32.78
N SER A 455 14.41 35.15 32.39
CA SER A 455 14.52 36.36 31.57
C SER A 455 13.97 36.17 30.16
N GLU A 456 13.98 34.95 29.61
CA GLU A 456 13.32 34.66 28.33
C GLU A 456 11.80 34.57 28.49
N PHE A 457 11.29 33.94 29.55
CA PHE A 457 9.86 33.88 29.82
C PHE A 457 9.25 35.28 29.99
N VAL A 458 9.95 36.19 30.66
CA VAL A 458 9.52 37.61 30.78
C VAL A 458 9.31 38.24 29.41
N LYS A 459 10.19 38.02 28.43
CA LYS A 459 10.02 38.56 27.07
C LYS A 459 8.78 38.00 26.37
N PHE A 460 8.48 36.71 26.57
CA PHE A 460 7.30 36.07 25.99
C PHE A 460 5.97 36.55 26.59
N LEU A 461 5.98 37.28 27.71
CA LEU A 461 4.78 37.90 28.27
C LEU A 461 4.21 39.02 27.38
N ASP A 462 5.00 39.59 26.47
CA ASP A 462 4.53 40.56 25.48
C ASP A 462 4.26 39.93 24.10
N ALA A 463 4.22 38.59 24.02
CA ALA A 463 3.92 37.92 22.76
C ALA A 463 2.49 38.24 22.27
N LYS A 464 2.30 38.31 20.95
CA LYS A 464 0.98 38.55 20.34
C LYS A 464 -0.03 37.44 20.66
N SER A 465 0.44 36.20 20.72
CA SER A 465 -0.40 35.03 21.03
C SER A 465 -0.73 34.98 22.51
N PHE A 466 -2.03 34.84 22.84
CA PHE A 466 -2.48 34.65 24.21
C PHE A 466 -1.91 33.37 24.83
N GLU A 467 -1.91 32.27 24.07
CA GLU A 467 -1.42 30.96 24.54
C GLU A 467 0.08 31.01 24.90
N VAL A 468 0.88 31.75 24.11
CA VAL A 468 2.32 31.95 24.37
C VAL A 468 2.52 32.75 25.66
N ARG A 469 1.76 33.82 25.86
CA ARG A 469 1.82 34.63 27.09
C ARG A 469 1.42 33.83 28.31
N GLU A 470 0.34 33.06 28.20
CA GLU A 470 -0.14 32.20 29.29
C GLU A 470 0.90 31.15 29.68
N MET A 471 1.47 30.42 28.72
CA MET A 471 2.51 29.43 29.00
C MET A 471 3.74 30.06 29.66
N ALA A 472 4.18 31.23 29.17
CA ALA A 472 5.31 31.95 29.74
C ALA A 472 5.04 32.42 31.17
N ALA A 473 3.84 32.95 31.44
CA ALA A 473 3.40 33.36 32.77
C ALA A 473 3.38 32.18 33.74
N VAL A 474 2.72 31.06 33.39
CA VAL A 474 2.63 29.91 34.28
C VAL A 474 4.01 29.29 34.52
N ALA A 475 4.85 29.19 33.49
CA ALA A 475 6.22 28.70 33.63
C ALA A 475 7.05 29.60 34.56
N LEU A 476 6.97 30.92 34.38
CA LEU A 476 7.67 31.89 35.23
C LEU A 476 7.21 31.81 36.68
N ASN A 477 5.91 31.74 36.93
CA ASN A 477 5.36 31.58 38.28
C ASN A 477 5.89 30.29 38.93
N SER A 478 5.88 29.18 38.18
CA SER A 478 6.42 27.91 38.65
C SER A 478 7.90 28.02 39.04
N LEU A 479 8.72 28.76 38.27
CA LEU A 479 10.13 28.95 38.59
C LEU A 479 10.34 29.84 39.82
N VAL A 480 9.61 30.96 39.94
CA VAL A 480 9.75 31.94 41.04
C VAL A 480 9.20 31.41 42.37
N SER A 481 8.37 30.36 42.34
CA SER A 481 7.98 29.61 43.55
C SER A 481 9.19 29.04 44.31
N VAL A 482 10.33 28.83 43.64
CA VAL A 482 11.57 28.36 44.28
C VAL A 482 12.35 29.55 44.87
N PRO A 483 12.68 29.56 46.18
CA PRO A 483 13.35 30.70 46.83
C PRO A 483 14.67 31.14 46.20
N LYS A 484 15.47 30.18 45.71
CA LYS A 484 16.73 30.46 45.01
C LYS A 484 16.47 31.24 43.71
N ASN A 485 15.51 30.77 42.91
CA ASN A 485 15.15 31.39 41.64
C ASN A 485 14.53 32.77 41.85
N ARG A 486 13.71 32.95 42.89
CA ARG A 486 13.15 34.25 43.27
C ARG A 486 14.25 35.29 43.50
N LYS A 487 15.33 34.92 44.21
CA LYS A 487 16.48 35.80 44.42
C LYS A 487 17.18 36.16 43.11
N ILE A 488 17.42 35.16 42.24
CA ILE A 488 18.02 35.39 40.92
C ILE A 488 17.13 36.31 40.07
N PHE A 489 15.81 36.13 40.15
CA PHE A 489 14.84 36.90 39.39
C PHE A 489 14.85 38.38 39.77
N VAL A 490 14.77 38.68 41.08
CA VAL A 490 14.74 40.06 41.60
C VAL A 490 16.08 40.78 41.38
N GLN A 491 17.18 40.05 41.30
CA GLN A 491 18.51 40.62 41.02
C GLN A 491 18.71 41.04 39.55
N ASP A 492 17.88 40.57 38.62
CA ASP A 492 17.94 41.03 37.22
C ASP A 492 16.97 42.20 37.03
N ASP A 493 17.47 43.43 37.16
CA ASP A 493 16.71 44.68 37.04
C ASP A 493 15.86 44.75 35.76
N ARG A 494 16.29 44.07 34.69
CA ARG A 494 15.54 44.01 33.42
C ARG A 494 14.24 43.25 33.55
N ASN A 495 14.22 42.20 34.37
CA ASN A 495 13.02 41.39 34.58
C ASN A 495 11.96 42.19 35.34
N VAL A 496 12.37 42.87 36.41
CA VAL A 496 11.48 43.71 37.23
C VAL A 496 10.98 44.91 36.43
N GLY A 497 11.87 45.61 35.72
CA GLY A 497 11.49 46.75 34.89
C GLY A 497 10.50 46.40 33.78
N PHE A 498 10.66 45.24 33.12
CA PHE A 498 9.75 44.81 32.07
C PHE A 498 8.36 44.42 32.60
N LEU A 499 8.30 43.75 33.76
CA LEU A 499 7.02 43.45 34.42
C LEU A 499 6.27 44.72 34.82
N LEU A 500 6.96 45.72 35.37
CA LEU A 500 6.36 47.01 35.70
C LEU A 500 5.83 47.72 34.45
N GLN A 501 6.59 47.72 33.35
CA GLN A 501 6.14 48.30 32.09
C GLN A 501 4.90 47.59 31.52
N LEU A 502 4.82 46.26 31.65
CA LEU A 502 3.63 45.50 31.24
C LEU A 502 2.42 45.86 32.10
N LEU A 503 2.58 45.95 33.42
CA LEU A 503 1.51 46.36 34.35
C LEU A 503 0.98 47.77 34.02
N ASP A 504 1.86 48.73 33.74
CA ASP A 504 1.48 50.10 33.37
C ASP A 504 0.73 50.16 32.04
N GLN A 505 1.04 49.26 31.10
CA GLN A 505 0.32 49.15 29.81
C GLN A 505 -1.03 48.42 29.93
N GLU A 506 -1.27 47.69 31.02
CA GLU A 506 -2.45 46.86 31.24
C GLU A 506 -3.62 47.61 31.89
N GLU A 507 -3.38 48.75 32.54
CA GLU A 507 -4.45 49.67 33.00
C GLU A 507 -5.34 50.19 31.84
N THR A 508 -4.96 49.96 30.58
CA THR A 508 -5.74 50.30 29.38
C THR A 508 -6.36 49.12 28.62
N ASN A 509 -6.05 47.85 28.94
CA ASN A 509 -6.53 46.67 28.16
C ASN A 509 -7.03 45.51 29.04
N SER A 510 -8.35 45.32 29.11
CA SER A 510 -9.05 44.44 30.08
C SER A 510 -8.80 42.93 29.97
N VAL A 511 -8.26 42.42 28.85
CA VAL A 511 -8.04 40.97 28.64
C VAL A 511 -6.69 40.48 29.17
N LYS A 512 -5.72 41.38 29.37
CA LYS A 512 -4.40 41.04 29.92
C LYS A 512 -4.40 40.92 31.47
N CYS A 513 -5.42 41.51 32.11
CA CYS A 513 -5.52 41.78 33.55
C CYS A 513 -5.52 40.54 34.48
N VAL A 514 -5.86 39.34 34.01
CA VAL A 514 -5.98 38.13 34.87
C VAL A 514 -4.64 37.41 35.08
N GLN A 515 -3.67 37.57 34.18
CA GLN A 515 -2.44 36.77 34.21
C GLN A 515 -1.35 37.37 35.11
N VAL A 516 -1.16 38.69 35.09
CA VAL A 516 -0.15 39.36 35.93
C VAL A 516 -0.65 39.53 37.38
N THR A 517 -1.95 39.70 37.60
CA THR A 517 -2.52 39.83 38.96
C THR A 517 -2.44 38.56 39.79
N SER A 518 -2.35 37.38 39.16
CA SER A 518 -2.07 36.12 39.87
C SER A 518 -0.66 36.07 40.48
N PHE A 519 0.29 36.85 39.96
CA PHE A 519 1.63 36.98 40.56
C PHE A 519 1.66 37.92 41.77
N THR A 520 0.72 38.86 41.86
CA THR A 520 0.70 39.85 42.95
C THR A 520 -0.28 39.49 44.07
N ALA A 521 -1.29 38.64 43.80
CA ALA A 521 -2.29 38.26 44.79
C ALA A 521 -1.79 37.26 45.85
N ASP A 522 -0.77 36.44 45.55
CA ASP A 522 -0.23 35.44 46.48
C ASP A 522 1.01 35.91 47.27
N ASP A 523 1.58 37.07 46.95
CA ASP A 523 2.77 37.61 47.63
C ASP A 523 2.46 39.00 48.22
N ASN A 524 1.71 38.99 49.34
CA ASN A 524 1.67 40.11 50.30
C ASN A 524 3.01 40.29 51.05
N THR A 525 4.13 39.93 50.41
CA THR A 525 5.48 39.88 50.96
C THR A 525 6.53 40.62 50.12
N LEU A 526 6.13 41.31 49.05
CA LEU A 526 7.02 42.20 48.27
C LEU A 526 7.07 43.65 48.80
N THR A 527 6.75 43.87 50.08
CA THR A 527 7.09 45.12 50.78
C THR A 527 8.05 44.83 51.95
N ALA A 528 9.35 44.80 51.64
CA ALA A 528 10.47 45.24 52.48
C ALA A 528 11.80 44.99 51.77
#